data_AF-A0A924AA01-F1
#
_entry.id   AF-A0A924AA01-F1
#
_cell.length_a   1.000
_cell.length_b   1.000
_cell.length_c   1.000
_cell.angle_alpha   90.00
_cell.angle_beta   90.00
_cell.angle_gamma   90.00
#
_symmetry.space_group_name_H-M   'P 1'
#
loop_
_entity.id
_entity.type
_entity.pdbx_description
1 polymer ?
#
loop_
_entity_poly.entity_id
_entity_poly.type
_entity_poly.pdbx_seq_one_letter_code
_entity_poly.pdbx_strand_id
1 'polypeptide(L)'
;MNALKYFVAAAFLLAIVSCTKTNFGETSFVNSATAPDKLAALFNITQDNTGNVTITPNGEGASYYAIYYGDGTVDSVTVLPGKNTQHKYAEGVYNVKIVAHNITGKTAEVSQSLTVSFKAPENLNVTAAVDAANNYKVNVSAKANFETLFKVYFGDAANEVPISFLEGETISHTYAAVGTYTLKVVALSGGAAVTEFTKTITIVDPVLLPVTFESPTVVYAFNNFDGGNATIINNPQINGLNTSAKVGKMVKSAGQPWGGTVLTLGQPIDFSTNKVFRMKVYSPRIGAKVLLKVENAANSALNFEKEVATTVANSWEDLAFDYNAVVTTNTYEHIVLIFDNGTQGDGSANFTFLFDDIRQTNSMPNTQINLPVTFDDPKLNYTVTDFGNNVSVDAVDPTNEANKVKKTTKPNGAQTWAGTTIGTPLGFASAIPVTATATKMSMRIYSPAAGLTIKLKIENHVDGAKSVESDAVTTVANTWETLVFDFANNSAGTPAINFSTVYDKASVFFNFNVAGSGKVFYWDDVAFGTGAAADFLALPLSFESTTLTYAFTDFNGGNVTIINNPQSTGINTSAKVGKMVKNAGEVYGGSYLTLPNPIDFSTKKIFKMKVYSPRVGAKVLLKVENLNSGAI
;
A
#
# COMPACT_ATOMS: atom_id res chain seq x y z
N MET A 1 -110.53 6.19 -13.59
CA MET A 1 -109.30 5.80 -14.31
C MET A 1 -108.96 6.93 -15.28
N ASN A 2 -108.06 7.80 -14.86
CA ASN A 2 -106.64 7.79 -15.25
C ASN A 2 -106.48 8.73 -16.44
N ALA A 3 -106.18 10.01 -16.16
CA ALA A 3 -104.81 10.53 -16.22
C ALA A 3 -104.54 11.03 -17.66
N LEU A 4 -103.98 12.20 -17.96
CA LEU A 4 -103.44 13.30 -17.20
C LEU A 4 -103.00 14.29 -18.31
N LYS A 5 -103.51 15.53 -18.26
CA LYS A 5 -102.83 16.75 -18.76
C LYS A 5 -102.61 16.93 -20.27
N TYR A 6 -103.60 17.60 -20.88
CA TYR A 6 -103.32 18.76 -21.75
C TYR A 6 -102.48 19.79 -20.97
N PHE A 7 -101.14 19.70 -21.04
CA PHE A 7 -100.19 20.75 -20.59
C PHE A 7 -98.73 20.38 -20.98
N VAL A 8 -98.46 19.99 -22.24
CA VAL A 8 -97.09 19.65 -22.71
C VAL A 8 -96.79 20.24 -24.10
N ALA A 9 -97.30 21.44 -24.41
CA ALA A 9 -96.92 22.17 -25.64
C ALA A 9 -96.56 23.65 -25.40
N ALA A 10 -96.53 24.09 -24.14
CA ALA A 10 -96.10 25.44 -23.75
C ALA A 10 -95.39 25.38 -22.39
N ALA A 11 -94.05 25.28 -22.43
CA ALA A 11 -93.07 25.49 -21.35
C ALA A 11 -91.97 24.41 -21.34
N PHE A 12 -91.10 24.42 -22.34
CA PHE A 12 -89.67 24.11 -22.13
C PHE A 12 -88.88 25.29 -22.68
N LEU A 13 -88.91 26.37 -21.91
CA LEU A 13 -88.09 27.56 -22.06
C LEU A 13 -86.78 27.30 -21.31
N LEU A 14 -85.81 26.62 -21.93
CA LEU A 14 -84.40 26.49 -21.54
C LEU A 14 -83.74 25.56 -22.58
N ALA A 15 -82.65 25.84 -23.26
CA ALA A 15 -81.68 26.91 -23.18
C ALA A 15 -81.25 27.25 -24.60
N ILE A 16 -81.13 28.55 -24.88
CA ILE A 16 -80.41 29.02 -26.05
C ILE A 16 -78.94 28.68 -25.76
N VAL A 17 -78.48 27.51 -26.22
CA VAL A 17 -77.05 27.32 -26.43
C VAL A 17 -76.73 28.20 -27.63
N SER A 18 -76.49 29.48 -27.33
CA SER A 18 -75.59 30.29 -28.13
C SER A 18 -74.35 29.42 -28.31
N CYS A 19 -74.17 28.90 -29.52
CA CYS A 19 -72.82 28.61 -29.97
C CYS A 19 -72.11 29.96 -29.95
N THR A 20 -71.55 30.33 -28.80
CA THR A 20 -70.43 31.24 -28.79
C THR A 20 -69.43 30.57 -29.70
N LYS A 21 -69.17 31.20 -30.86
CA LYS A 21 -67.91 30.98 -31.56
C LYS A 21 -66.86 30.96 -30.47
N THR A 22 -66.24 29.81 -30.20
CA THR A 22 -65.03 29.76 -29.37
C THR A 22 -64.07 30.70 -30.05
N ASN A 23 -63.94 31.87 -29.47
CA ASN A 23 -63.19 32.95 -30.06
C ASN A 23 -61.73 32.56 -29.87
N PHE A 24 -61.09 32.04 -30.91
CA PHE A 24 -59.65 31.75 -30.94
C PHE A 24 -58.79 33.03 -30.90
N GLY A 25 -59.36 34.16 -30.42
CA GLY A 25 -58.73 35.47 -30.28
C GLY A 25 -58.54 35.91 -28.82
N GLU A 26 -58.78 35.03 -27.83
CA GLU A 26 -58.42 35.28 -26.43
C GLU A 26 -56.89 35.34 -26.30
N THR A 27 -56.35 36.54 -26.53
CA THR A 27 -54.93 36.89 -26.37
C THR A 27 -54.62 37.37 -24.94
N SER A 28 -55.52 37.15 -23.99
CA SER A 28 -55.36 37.60 -22.60
C SER A 28 -54.11 37.02 -21.93
N PHE A 29 -53.70 35.80 -22.30
CA PHE A 29 -52.44 35.18 -21.86
C PHE A 29 -51.19 35.96 -22.31
N VAL A 30 -51.29 36.73 -23.40
CA VAL A 30 -50.18 37.55 -23.90
C VAL A 30 -49.92 38.70 -22.92
N ASN A 31 -50.96 39.25 -22.28
CA ASN A 31 -50.85 40.36 -21.32
C ASN A 31 -50.07 40.01 -20.04
N SER A 32 -49.95 38.73 -19.68
CA SER A 32 -49.12 38.28 -18.54
C SER A 32 -47.66 38.03 -18.91
N ALA A 33 -47.26 38.16 -20.18
CA ALA A 33 -45.87 38.00 -20.61
C ALA A 33 -44.96 38.97 -19.87
N THR A 34 -43.88 38.47 -19.28
CA THR A 34 -42.85 39.27 -18.63
C THR A 34 -42.00 39.99 -19.68
N ALA A 35 -41.24 41.01 -19.27
CA ALA A 35 -40.22 41.61 -20.14
C ALA A 35 -39.19 40.54 -20.55
N PRO A 36 -38.51 40.71 -21.71
CA PRO A 36 -37.39 39.84 -22.08
C PRO A 36 -36.28 39.81 -21.02
N ASP A 37 -35.48 38.75 -20.99
CA ASP A 37 -34.40 38.58 -20.01
C ASP A 37 -33.17 37.88 -20.64
N LYS A 38 -32.04 37.83 -19.93
CA LYS A 38 -30.76 37.21 -20.34
C LYS A 38 -30.25 37.67 -21.70
N LEU A 39 -30.32 38.99 -21.95
CA LEU A 39 -29.87 39.58 -23.19
C LEU A 39 -28.35 39.50 -23.33
N ALA A 40 -27.87 39.13 -24.51
CA ALA A 40 -26.46 39.19 -24.92
C ALA A 40 -26.35 39.27 -26.45
N ALA A 41 -25.17 39.57 -26.98
CA ALA A 41 -24.85 39.40 -28.38
C ALA A 41 -23.53 38.63 -28.57
N LEU A 42 -23.50 37.80 -29.60
CA LEU A 42 -22.27 37.27 -30.16
C LEU A 42 -21.75 38.25 -31.22
N PHE A 43 -20.50 38.69 -31.05
CA PHE A 43 -19.78 39.47 -32.03
C PHE A 43 -18.81 38.58 -32.79
N ASN A 44 -18.92 38.55 -34.11
CA ASN A 44 -17.97 37.88 -34.99
C ASN A 44 -17.36 38.90 -35.93
N ILE A 45 -16.09 39.25 -35.69
CA ILE A 45 -15.35 40.25 -36.46
C ILE A 45 -14.57 39.52 -37.56
N THR A 46 -14.58 40.03 -38.80
CA THR A 46 -13.74 39.47 -39.86
C THR A 46 -12.26 39.84 -39.64
N GLN A 47 -11.37 38.87 -39.83
CA GLN A 47 -9.91 38.99 -39.62
C GLN A 47 -9.22 39.48 -40.91
N ASP A 48 -9.69 40.59 -41.49
CA ASP A 48 -9.27 41.05 -42.83
C ASP A 48 -9.07 42.57 -42.91
N ASN A 49 -8.96 43.26 -41.77
CA ASN A 49 -8.89 44.72 -41.66
C ASN A 49 -10.10 45.47 -42.24
N THR A 50 -11.21 44.79 -42.57
CA THR A 50 -12.39 45.50 -43.09
C THR A 50 -13.22 46.12 -41.98
N GLY A 51 -13.12 45.62 -40.74
CA GLY A 51 -13.97 46.07 -39.63
C GLY A 51 -15.41 45.59 -39.72
N ASN A 52 -15.70 44.62 -40.59
CA ASN A 52 -17.02 44.01 -40.66
C ASN A 52 -17.27 43.14 -39.43
N VAL A 53 -18.31 43.47 -38.69
CA VAL A 53 -18.75 42.75 -37.50
C VAL A 53 -20.14 42.20 -37.76
N THR A 54 -20.28 40.88 -37.63
CA THR A 54 -21.58 40.21 -37.56
C THR A 54 -22.05 40.19 -36.12
N ILE A 55 -23.21 40.79 -35.85
CA ILE A 55 -23.82 40.87 -34.52
C ILE A 55 -25.04 39.96 -34.49
N THR A 56 -25.01 38.96 -33.61
CA THR A 56 -26.12 38.01 -33.41
C THR A 56 -26.67 38.18 -32.00
N PRO A 57 -27.82 38.87 -31.82
CA PRO A 57 -28.43 39.06 -30.52
C PRO A 57 -29.14 37.79 -30.02
N ASN A 58 -29.19 37.64 -28.70
CA ASN A 58 -29.91 36.60 -28.00
C ASN A 58 -30.59 37.15 -26.73
N GLY A 59 -31.63 36.49 -26.25
CA GLY A 59 -32.47 36.90 -25.13
C GLY A 59 -33.74 36.06 -25.02
N GLU A 60 -34.10 35.68 -23.79
CA GLU A 60 -35.31 34.93 -23.49
C GLU A 60 -36.55 35.82 -23.65
N GLY A 61 -37.59 35.30 -24.30
CA GLY A 61 -38.88 36.00 -24.45
C GLY A 61 -38.88 37.17 -25.44
N ALA A 62 -37.80 37.37 -26.21
CA ALA A 62 -37.72 38.40 -27.24
C ALA A 62 -38.43 37.96 -28.54
N SER A 63 -39.27 38.83 -29.10
CA SER A 63 -39.87 38.69 -30.42
C SER A 63 -39.03 39.37 -31.51
N TYR A 64 -38.33 40.44 -31.17
CA TYR A 64 -37.30 41.08 -31.99
C TYR A 64 -36.33 41.89 -31.12
N TYR A 65 -35.20 42.28 -31.71
CA TYR A 65 -34.18 43.12 -31.09
C TYR A 65 -33.97 44.39 -31.91
N ALA A 66 -33.92 45.53 -31.26
CA ALA A 66 -33.37 46.76 -31.83
C ALA A 66 -31.90 46.87 -31.42
N ILE A 67 -31.00 46.84 -32.41
CA ILE A 67 -29.55 46.89 -32.21
C ILE A 67 -29.05 48.29 -32.55
N TYR A 68 -28.46 48.95 -31.56
CA TYR A 68 -27.79 50.24 -31.70
C TYR A 68 -26.28 50.01 -31.69
N TYR A 69 -25.61 50.35 -32.78
CA TYR A 69 -24.21 49.99 -33.01
C TYR A 69 -23.20 50.69 -32.09
N GLY A 70 -23.57 51.85 -31.52
CA GLY A 70 -22.74 52.54 -30.53
C GLY A 70 -21.57 53.34 -31.10
N ASP A 71 -21.46 53.48 -32.42
CA ASP A 71 -20.40 54.22 -33.15
C ASP A 71 -20.84 55.62 -33.61
N GLY A 72 -22.01 56.08 -33.17
CA GLY A 72 -22.64 57.33 -33.61
C GLY A 72 -23.75 57.14 -34.64
N THR A 73 -23.94 55.92 -35.16
CA THR A 73 -25.14 55.58 -35.94
C THR A 73 -26.38 55.74 -35.07
N VAL A 74 -27.29 56.64 -35.48
CA VAL A 74 -28.47 57.03 -34.67
C VAL A 74 -29.58 56.00 -34.75
N ASP A 75 -29.79 55.44 -35.95
CA ASP A 75 -30.86 54.47 -36.19
C ASP A 75 -30.44 53.08 -35.73
N SER A 76 -31.37 52.39 -35.06
CA SER A 76 -31.22 50.96 -34.77
C SER A 76 -31.62 50.10 -35.95
N VAL A 77 -31.10 48.88 -36.00
CA VAL A 77 -31.59 47.84 -36.91
C VAL A 77 -32.43 46.82 -36.16
N THR A 78 -33.57 46.44 -36.74
CA THR A 78 -34.41 45.37 -36.22
C THR A 78 -33.85 44.01 -36.66
N VAL A 79 -33.52 43.16 -35.69
CA VAL A 79 -33.04 41.79 -35.90
C VAL A 79 -34.04 40.82 -35.28
N LEU A 80 -34.43 39.79 -36.04
CA LEU A 80 -35.31 38.72 -35.54
C LEU A 80 -34.51 37.66 -34.78
N PRO A 81 -35.13 36.93 -33.82
CA PRO A 81 -34.48 35.80 -33.16
C PRO A 81 -33.85 34.80 -34.13
N GLY A 82 -32.60 34.41 -33.87
CA GLY A 82 -31.81 33.51 -34.73
C GLY A 82 -31.27 34.15 -36.02
N LYS A 83 -31.47 35.44 -36.24
CA LYS A 83 -30.86 36.22 -37.32
C LYS A 83 -29.72 37.08 -36.80
N ASN A 84 -28.99 37.70 -37.72
CA ASN A 84 -27.87 38.59 -37.43
C ASN A 84 -27.96 39.85 -38.29
N THR A 85 -27.20 40.85 -37.90
CA THR A 85 -26.90 42.03 -38.72
C THR A 85 -25.40 42.14 -38.93
N GLN A 86 -24.98 42.82 -39.99
CA GLN A 86 -23.58 43.16 -40.22
C GLN A 86 -23.42 44.67 -40.21
N HIS A 87 -22.34 45.14 -39.59
CA HIS A 87 -21.98 46.55 -39.57
C HIS A 87 -20.47 46.71 -39.68
N LYS A 88 -20.05 47.78 -40.35
CA LYS A 88 -18.63 48.08 -40.54
C LYS A 88 -18.21 49.12 -39.53
N TYR A 89 -17.26 48.77 -38.67
CA TYR A 89 -16.72 49.63 -37.64
C TYR A 89 -15.31 50.12 -38.01
N ALA A 90 -14.96 51.31 -37.54
CA ALA A 90 -13.56 51.73 -37.44
C ALA A 90 -12.89 51.08 -36.22
N GLU A 91 -11.58 51.27 -36.04
CA GLU A 91 -10.94 50.87 -34.78
C GLU A 91 -11.49 51.68 -33.62
N GLY A 92 -11.83 51.01 -32.52
CA GLY A 92 -12.42 51.66 -31.36
C GLY A 92 -13.07 50.68 -30.39
N VAL A 93 -13.55 51.24 -29.28
CA VAL A 93 -14.38 50.53 -28.31
C VAL A 93 -15.78 51.12 -28.37
N TYR A 94 -16.76 50.27 -28.61
CA TYR A 94 -18.16 50.64 -28.82
C TYR A 94 -19.03 49.95 -27.78
N ASN A 95 -20.04 50.63 -27.26
CA ASN A 95 -21.06 50.01 -26.42
C ASN A 95 -22.29 49.72 -27.29
N VAL A 96 -22.39 48.49 -27.79
CA VAL A 96 -23.54 48.05 -28.59
C VAL A 96 -24.72 47.86 -27.65
N LYS A 97 -25.77 48.67 -27.84
CA LYS A 97 -27.00 48.58 -27.04
C LYS A 97 -28.00 47.66 -27.76
N ILE A 98 -28.47 46.67 -27.03
CA ILE A 98 -29.45 45.68 -27.47
C ILE A 98 -30.73 45.96 -26.71
N VAL A 99 -31.81 46.28 -27.41
CA VAL A 99 -33.15 46.41 -26.82
C VAL A 99 -34.00 45.25 -27.32
N ALA A 100 -34.31 44.30 -26.45
CA ALA A 100 -35.23 43.23 -26.79
C ALA A 100 -36.66 43.70 -26.54
N HIS A 101 -37.55 43.40 -27.47
CA HIS A 101 -38.98 43.61 -27.34
C HIS A 101 -39.66 42.26 -27.30
N ASN A 102 -40.64 42.06 -26.41
CA ASN A 102 -41.49 40.88 -26.45
C ASN A 102 -42.75 41.14 -27.32
N ILE A 103 -43.63 40.15 -27.38
CA ILE A 103 -44.90 40.22 -28.15
C ILE A 103 -45.92 41.22 -27.59
N THR A 104 -45.79 41.68 -26.34
CA THR A 104 -46.64 42.73 -25.74
C THR A 104 -46.04 44.14 -25.80
N GLY A 105 -44.83 44.27 -26.37
CA GLY A 105 -44.11 45.54 -26.41
C GLY A 105 -43.37 45.90 -25.11
N LYS A 106 -43.32 45.01 -24.11
CA LYS A 106 -42.40 45.17 -22.97
C LYS A 106 -40.98 45.00 -23.45
N THR A 107 -40.07 45.76 -22.86
CA THR A 107 -38.67 45.80 -23.26
C THR A 107 -37.73 45.47 -22.12
N ALA A 108 -36.56 44.98 -22.50
CA ALA A 108 -35.37 44.95 -21.66
C ALA A 108 -34.18 45.38 -22.52
N GLU A 109 -33.16 45.94 -21.89
CA GLU A 109 -31.98 46.43 -22.59
C GLU A 109 -30.68 46.07 -21.88
N VAL A 110 -29.64 45.85 -22.68
CA VAL A 110 -28.27 45.65 -22.20
C VAL A 110 -27.32 46.39 -23.14
N SER A 111 -26.22 46.92 -22.60
CA SER A 111 -25.11 47.41 -23.41
C SER A 111 -23.93 46.46 -23.26
N GLN A 112 -23.41 45.96 -24.38
CA GLN A 112 -22.26 45.07 -24.42
C GLN A 112 -21.11 45.74 -25.16
N SER A 113 -19.92 45.72 -24.57
CA SER A 113 -18.74 46.33 -25.18
C SER A 113 -18.24 45.49 -26.36
N LEU A 114 -17.97 46.15 -27.48
CA LEU A 114 -17.35 45.64 -28.68
C LEU A 114 -16.04 46.40 -28.89
N THR A 115 -14.91 45.68 -28.88
CA THR A 115 -13.62 46.25 -29.25
C THR A 115 -13.27 45.83 -30.66
N VAL A 116 -13.00 46.80 -31.54
CA VAL A 116 -12.52 46.58 -32.90
C VAL A 116 -11.10 47.11 -32.96
N SER A 117 -10.14 46.22 -33.24
CA SER A 117 -8.76 46.59 -33.53
C SER A 117 -8.24 45.79 -34.70
N PHE A 118 -7.44 46.44 -35.54
CA PHE A 118 -6.71 45.83 -36.65
C PHE A 118 -5.25 45.53 -36.27
N LYS A 119 -4.86 45.88 -35.05
CA LYS A 119 -3.57 45.49 -34.50
C LYS A 119 -3.55 43.99 -34.25
N ALA A 120 -2.39 43.36 -34.47
CA ALA A 120 -2.16 42.01 -34.00
C ALA A 120 -2.33 41.99 -32.47
N PRO A 121 -2.95 40.95 -31.89
CA PRO A 121 -3.07 40.86 -30.43
C PRO A 121 -1.72 40.96 -29.72
N GLU A 122 -1.67 41.61 -28.57
CA GLU A 122 -0.42 41.84 -27.83
C GLU A 122 -0.43 41.08 -26.50
N ASN A 123 0.75 40.82 -25.94
CA ASN A 123 0.91 40.16 -24.63
C ASN A 123 0.21 38.79 -24.53
N LEU A 124 0.24 38.00 -25.61
CA LEU A 124 -0.31 36.65 -25.64
C LEU A 124 0.32 35.78 -24.55
N ASN A 125 -0.48 35.43 -23.57
CA ASN A 125 -0.12 34.56 -22.45
C ASN A 125 -0.96 33.28 -22.52
N VAL A 126 -0.30 32.15 -22.76
CA VAL A 126 -0.94 30.84 -22.94
C VAL A 126 -0.57 29.93 -21.78
N THR A 127 -1.57 29.35 -21.14
CA THR A 127 -1.40 28.22 -20.23
C THR A 127 -1.74 26.94 -20.98
N ALA A 128 -0.78 26.02 -21.09
CA ALA A 128 -1.00 24.70 -21.66
C ALA A 128 -0.26 23.66 -20.80
N ALA A 129 -1.00 22.73 -20.19
CA ALA A 129 -0.46 21.75 -19.26
C ALA A 129 -1.17 20.40 -19.37
N VAL A 130 -0.43 19.31 -19.11
CA VAL A 130 -1.01 17.97 -18.98
C VAL A 130 -1.92 17.93 -17.75
N ASP A 131 -3.05 17.25 -17.87
CA ASP A 131 -4.05 17.07 -16.83
C ASP A 131 -3.48 16.20 -15.70
N ALA A 132 -3.60 16.65 -14.45
CA ALA A 132 -3.05 15.94 -13.31
C ALA A 132 -3.67 14.55 -13.07
N ALA A 133 -4.89 14.32 -13.58
CA ALA A 133 -5.58 13.04 -13.44
C ALA A 133 -5.46 12.16 -14.69
N ASN A 134 -4.99 12.69 -15.82
CA ASN A 134 -4.86 11.95 -17.07
C ASN A 134 -3.64 12.43 -17.86
N ASN A 135 -2.60 11.59 -17.89
CA ASN A 135 -1.31 11.90 -18.53
C ASN A 135 -1.39 12.06 -20.06
N TYR A 136 -2.51 11.69 -20.67
CA TYR A 136 -2.77 11.86 -22.11
C TYR A 136 -3.60 13.10 -22.43
N LYS A 137 -4.12 13.82 -21.43
CA LYS A 137 -5.00 14.97 -21.64
C LYS A 137 -4.24 16.28 -21.42
N VAL A 138 -4.42 17.26 -22.30
CA VAL A 138 -3.83 18.60 -22.17
C VAL A 138 -4.94 19.64 -22.08
N ASN A 139 -4.82 20.53 -21.11
CA ASN A 139 -5.72 21.66 -20.88
C ASN A 139 -5.04 22.96 -21.33
N VAL A 140 -5.77 23.77 -22.11
CA VAL A 140 -5.26 25.00 -22.75
C VAL A 140 -6.19 26.17 -22.46
N SER A 141 -5.61 27.29 -22.05
CA SER A 141 -6.28 28.60 -21.96
C SER A 141 -5.31 29.70 -22.40
N ALA A 142 -5.86 30.85 -22.78
CA ALA A 142 -5.06 31.97 -23.27
C ALA A 142 -5.69 33.31 -22.87
N LYS A 143 -4.85 34.35 -22.81
CA LYS A 143 -5.22 35.76 -22.66
C LYS A 143 -4.35 36.64 -23.54
N ALA A 144 -4.91 37.71 -24.09
CA ALA A 144 -4.17 38.66 -24.91
C ALA A 144 -4.90 40.00 -24.99
N ASN A 145 -4.13 41.08 -25.13
CA ASN A 145 -4.71 42.40 -25.43
C ASN A 145 -5.18 42.45 -26.89
N PHE A 146 -6.30 43.14 -27.13
CA PHE A 146 -6.91 43.33 -28.45
C PHE A 146 -7.38 42.02 -29.13
N GLU A 147 -7.38 40.90 -28.42
CA GLU A 147 -7.94 39.65 -28.91
C GLU A 147 -9.47 39.71 -28.93
N THR A 148 -10.02 38.98 -29.89
CA THR A 148 -11.45 38.72 -30.04
C THR A 148 -11.76 37.23 -30.14
N LEU A 149 -10.77 36.42 -30.53
CA LEU A 149 -10.86 34.97 -30.56
C LEU A 149 -9.47 34.30 -30.47
N PHE A 150 -9.40 33.15 -29.80
CA PHE A 150 -8.26 32.24 -29.91
C PHE A 150 -8.58 31.01 -30.75
N LYS A 151 -7.55 30.45 -31.39
CA LYS A 151 -7.56 29.13 -32.04
C LYS A 151 -6.42 28.28 -31.51
N VAL A 152 -6.69 27.04 -31.14
CA VAL A 152 -5.66 26.07 -30.74
C VAL A 152 -5.56 24.93 -31.74
N TYR A 153 -4.33 24.53 -32.02
CA TYR A 153 -3.92 23.31 -32.72
C TYR A 153 -3.10 22.48 -31.73
N PHE A 154 -3.47 21.23 -31.49
CA PHE A 154 -2.77 20.32 -30.59
C PHE A 154 -1.61 19.58 -31.28
N GLY A 155 -1.57 19.57 -32.61
CA GLY A 155 -0.40 19.15 -33.38
C GLY A 155 -0.25 17.64 -33.55
N ASP A 156 -1.31 16.86 -33.33
CA ASP A 156 -1.34 15.40 -33.54
C ASP A 156 -1.92 14.99 -34.91
N ALA A 157 -2.29 15.95 -35.76
CA ALA A 157 -2.74 15.72 -37.13
C ALA A 157 -2.09 16.69 -38.14
N ALA A 158 -1.74 16.19 -39.34
CA ALA A 158 -1.07 16.99 -40.38
C ALA A 158 -1.95 18.10 -40.98
N ASN A 159 -3.28 17.94 -40.95
CA ASN A 159 -4.26 18.90 -41.46
C ASN A 159 -5.31 19.22 -40.38
N GLU A 160 -4.85 19.52 -39.18
CA GLU A 160 -5.72 19.77 -38.04
C GLU A 160 -6.64 20.98 -38.25
N VAL A 161 -7.93 20.80 -37.97
CA VAL A 161 -8.89 21.91 -37.88
C VAL A 161 -8.80 22.46 -36.46
N PRO A 162 -8.46 23.75 -36.26
CA PRO A 162 -8.27 24.30 -34.93
C PRO A 162 -9.59 24.39 -34.17
N ILE A 163 -9.49 24.32 -32.85
CA ILE A 163 -10.61 24.58 -31.95
C ILE A 163 -10.57 26.05 -31.55
N SER A 164 -11.70 26.75 -31.72
CA SER A 164 -11.88 28.13 -31.30
C SER A 164 -12.31 28.20 -29.83
N PHE A 165 -11.82 29.17 -29.09
CA PHE A 165 -12.22 29.42 -27.70
C PHE A 165 -12.04 30.90 -27.32
N LEU A 166 -12.77 31.33 -26.28
CA LEU A 166 -12.73 32.71 -25.79
C LEU A 166 -11.77 32.87 -24.61
N GLU A 167 -11.37 34.12 -24.35
CA GLU A 167 -10.59 34.44 -23.16
C GLU A 167 -11.29 33.95 -21.88
N GLY A 168 -10.54 33.26 -21.02
CA GLY A 168 -11.05 32.69 -19.77
C GLY A 168 -11.64 31.28 -19.89
N GLU A 169 -11.86 30.78 -21.11
CA GLU A 169 -12.22 29.38 -21.33
C GLU A 169 -11.00 28.46 -21.24
N THR A 170 -11.24 27.19 -20.88
CA THR A 170 -10.23 26.14 -20.94
C THR A 170 -10.71 25.03 -21.86
N ILE A 171 -9.93 24.74 -22.89
CA ILE A 171 -10.17 23.64 -23.82
C ILE A 171 -9.27 22.47 -23.47
N SER A 172 -9.81 21.26 -23.58
CA SER A 172 -9.07 20.03 -23.34
C SER A 172 -8.96 19.17 -24.59
N HIS A 173 -7.83 18.49 -24.75
CA HIS A 173 -7.62 17.45 -25.78
C HIS A 173 -6.98 16.22 -25.18
N THR A 174 -7.33 15.02 -25.65
CA THR A 174 -6.71 13.76 -25.20
C THR A 174 -5.98 13.11 -26.37
N TYR A 175 -4.67 12.94 -26.24
CA TYR A 175 -3.84 12.32 -27.25
C TYR A 175 -4.03 10.80 -27.23
N ALA A 176 -4.04 10.18 -28.41
CA ALA A 176 -4.18 8.73 -28.54
C ALA A 176 -2.88 7.96 -28.25
N ALA A 177 -1.72 8.63 -28.32
CA ALA A 177 -0.41 8.02 -28.16
C ALA A 177 0.53 8.90 -27.34
N VAL A 178 1.56 8.27 -26.78
CA VAL A 178 2.71 8.99 -26.22
C VAL A 178 3.51 9.63 -27.35
N GLY A 179 4.15 10.75 -27.08
CA GLY A 179 4.90 11.48 -28.09
C GLY A 179 5.14 12.92 -27.72
N THR A 180 5.86 13.61 -28.61
CA THR A 180 6.12 15.04 -28.50
C THR A 180 5.31 15.75 -29.58
N TYR A 181 4.46 16.67 -29.13
CA TYR A 181 3.53 17.41 -29.97
C TYR A 181 3.82 18.90 -29.89
N THR A 182 3.68 19.61 -31.02
CA THR A 182 3.83 21.07 -31.06
C THR A 182 2.45 21.69 -31.05
N LEU A 183 2.05 22.13 -29.86
CA LEU A 183 0.83 22.89 -29.67
C LEU A 183 1.02 24.31 -30.22
N LYS A 184 0.04 24.83 -30.96
CA LYS A 184 0.02 26.21 -31.47
C LYS A 184 -1.27 26.90 -31.06
N VAL A 185 -1.14 28.06 -30.41
CA VAL A 185 -2.27 28.97 -30.15
C VAL A 185 -2.10 30.21 -31.02
N VAL A 186 -3.18 30.60 -31.70
CA VAL A 186 -3.26 31.80 -32.54
C VAL A 186 -4.28 32.73 -31.93
N ALA A 187 -3.84 33.92 -31.53
CA ALA A 187 -4.71 35.01 -31.11
C ALA A 187 -5.10 35.85 -32.33
N LEU A 188 -6.39 36.14 -32.44
CA LEU A 188 -7.00 36.87 -33.55
C LEU A 188 -7.62 38.16 -33.02
N SER A 189 -7.58 39.23 -33.81
CA SER A 189 -8.33 40.46 -33.60
C SER A 189 -9.29 40.70 -34.77
N GLY A 190 -9.68 41.94 -35.08
CA GLY A 190 -10.30 42.30 -36.36
C GLY A 190 -9.28 42.48 -37.49
N GLY A 191 -7.99 42.37 -37.18
CA GLY A 191 -6.91 42.53 -38.14
C GLY A 191 -6.56 41.25 -38.90
N ALA A 192 -5.94 41.41 -40.07
CA ALA A 192 -5.34 40.29 -40.82
C ALA A 192 -4.06 39.75 -40.15
N ALA A 193 -3.37 40.59 -39.38
CA ALA A 193 -2.19 40.19 -38.62
C ALA A 193 -2.61 39.46 -37.34
N VAL A 194 -1.91 38.36 -37.02
CA VAL A 194 -2.19 37.49 -35.88
C VAL A 194 -0.96 37.40 -34.98
N THR A 195 -1.16 36.97 -33.75
CA THR A 195 -0.07 36.65 -32.82
C THR A 195 -0.12 35.18 -32.48
N GLU A 196 0.99 34.48 -32.70
CA GLU A 196 1.09 33.03 -32.48
C GLU A 196 1.96 32.71 -31.26
N PHE A 197 1.62 31.63 -30.58
CA PHE A 197 2.41 31.00 -29.55
C PHE A 197 2.54 29.52 -29.87
N THR A 198 3.74 28.97 -29.74
CA THR A 198 3.96 27.53 -29.87
C THR A 198 4.57 26.98 -28.58
N LYS A 199 4.15 25.78 -28.20
CA LYS A 199 4.70 25.05 -27.06
C LYS A 199 4.79 23.58 -27.37
N THR A 200 5.95 23.02 -27.14
CA THR A 200 6.16 21.58 -27.18
C THR A 200 5.58 20.94 -25.92
N ILE A 201 4.70 19.95 -26.08
CA ILE A 201 4.14 19.13 -25.00
C ILE A 201 4.56 17.69 -25.23
N THR A 202 5.06 17.04 -24.18
CA THR A 202 5.39 15.61 -24.20
C THR A 202 4.33 14.85 -23.43
N ILE A 203 3.66 13.92 -24.11
CA ILE A 203 2.74 12.95 -23.54
C ILE A 203 3.54 11.69 -23.24
N VAL A 204 3.50 11.25 -21.98
CA VAL A 204 4.21 10.07 -21.50
C VAL A 204 3.24 9.14 -20.78
N ASP A 205 3.53 7.85 -20.84
CA ASP A 205 2.85 6.85 -20.01
C ASP A 205 3.82 6.43 -18.89
N PRO A 206 3.70 7.02 -17.69
CA PRO A 206 4.64 6.77 -16.61
C PRO A 206 4.48 5.36 -16.05
N VAL A 207 5.58 4.80 -15.55
CA VAL A 207 5.53 3.59 -14.73
C VAL A 207 4.90 3.95 -13.37
N LEU A 208 3.76 3.34 -13.05
CA LEU A 208 3.06 3.51 -11.77
C LEU A 208 2.90 2.17 -11.06
N LEU A 209 2.65 2.20 -9.75
CA LEU A 209 2.22 1.02 -9.00
C LEU A 209 0.71 0.77 -9.17
N PRO A 210 0.26 -0.49 -9.28
CA PRO A 210 1.07 -1.70 -9.35
C PRO A 210 1.80 -1.85 -10.70
N VAL A 211 3.03 -2.37 -10.67
CA VAL A 211 3.81 -2.67 -11.88
C VAL A 211 3.56 -4.12 -12.29
N THR A 212 2.83 -4.30 -13.40
CA THR A 212 2.41 -5.62 -13.93
C THR A 212 3.08 -5.98 -15.27
N PHE A 213 3.84 -5.06 -15.88
CA PHE A 213 4.48 -5.24 -17.20
C PHE A 213 3.54 -5.50 -18.39
N GLU A 214 2.23 -5.34 -18.21
CA GLU A 214 1.22 -5.63 -19.24
C GLU A 214 0.88 -4.43 -20.14
N SER A 215 1.26 -3.20 -19.75
CA SER A 215 0.93 -2.04 -20.58
C SER A 215 1.79 -2.01 -21.85
N PRO A 216 1.18 -1.94 -23.05
CA PRO A 216 1.91 -1.83 -24.30
C PRO A 216 2.49 -0.43 -24.54
N THR A 217 2.04 0.57 -23.77
CA THR A 217 2.42 1.98 -23.94
C THR A 217 3.42 2.46 -22.89
N VAL A 218 3.53 1.77 -21.75
CA VAL A 218 4.55 2.08 -20.73
C VAL A 218 5.92 1.57 -21.19
N VAL A 219 6.91 2.45 -21.13
CA VAL A 219 8.32 2.07 -21.33
C VAL A 219 8.94 1.78 -19.97
N TYR A 220 9.06 0.50 -19.63
CA TYR A 220 9.71 0.05 -18.39
C TYR A 220 11.24 0.03 -18.56
N ALA A 221 11.87 1.20 -18.42
CA ALA A 221 13.31 1.34 -18.53
C ALA A 221 14.00 0.89 -17.24
N PHE A 222 14.72 -0.24 -17.31
CA PHE A 222 15.57 -0.73 -16.23
C PHE A 222 16.99 -0.14 -16.34
N ASN A 223 17.44 0.54 -15.28
CA ASN A 223 18.83 0.96 -15.12
C ASN A 223 19.60 -0.13 -14.38
N ASN A 224 20.24 -1.00 -15.16
CA ASN A 224 20.98 -2.16 -14.69
C ASN A 224 22.38 -1.79 -14.18
N PHE A 225 22.86 -2.44 -13.11
CA PHE A 225 24.15 -2.13 -12.51
C PHE A 225 24.88 -3.35 -11.95
N ASP A 226 26.21 -3.26 -11.91
CA ASP A 226 27.14 -4.16 -11.23
C ASP A 226 26.92 -5.67 -11.48
N GLY A 227 26.54 -6.02 -12.71
CA GLY A 227 26.31 -7.40 -13.14
C GLY A 227 24.86 -7.86 -13.08
N GLY A 228 23.94 -7.08 -12.52
CA GLY A 228 22.50 -7.29 -12.69
C GLY A 228 22.03 -6.90 -14.09
N ASN A 229 21.07 -7.63 -14.64
CA ASN A 229 20.43 -7.32 -15.92
C ASN A 229 18.95 -7.70 -15.89
N ALA A 230 18.09 -6.71 -15.64
CA ALA A 230 16.64 -6.82 -15.71
C ALA A 230 16.12 -6.47 -17.12
N THR A 231 15.19 -7.29 -17.60
CA THR A 231 14.49 -7.14 -18.88
C THR A 231 13.04 -7.56 -18.75
N ILE A 232 12.18 -7.17 -19.69
CA ILE A 232 10.81 -7.71 -19.78
C ILE A 232 10.76 -8.76 -20.88
N ILE A 233 10.15 -9.90 -20.58
CA ILE A 233 9.98 -11.01 -21.53
C ILE A 233 8.54 -11.53 -21.51
N ASN A 234 8.17 -12.33 -22.52
CA ASN A 234 6.98 -13.19 -22.40
C ASN A 234 7.17 -14.14 -21.23
N ASN A 235 6.15 -14.29 -20.40
CA ASN A 235 6.19 -15.17 -19.25
C ASN A 235 6.37 -16.64 -19.71
N PRO A 236 7.51 -17.29 -19.41
CA PRO A 236 7.70 -18.70 -19.75
C PRO A 236 7.04 -19.63 -18.72
N GLN A 237 6.53 -19.09 -17.60
CA GLN A 237 5.95 -19.81 -16.48
C GLN A 237 4.52 -19.31 -16.20
N ILE A 238 3.64 -19.37 -17.21
CA ILE A 238 2.22 -18.99 -17.07
C ILE A 238 1.47 -20.11 -16.35
N ASN A 239 1.63 -20.18 -15.02
CA ASN A 239 1.04 -21.21 -14.17
C ASN A 239 0.96 -20.77 -12.70
N GLY A 240 0.18 -21.51 -11.90
CA GLY A 240 0.10 -21.31 -10.46
C GLY A 240 -0.35 -19.89 -10.08
N LEU A 241 0.46 -19.21 -9.26
CA LEU A 241 0.18 -17.86 -8.73
C LEU A 241 0.32 -16.74 -9.78
N ASN A 242 0.96 -16.99 -10.91
CA ASN A 242 1.18 -15.98 -11.94
C ASN A 242 0.73 -16.47 -13.32
N THR A 243 -0.34 -15.85 -13.82
CA THR A 243 -0.90 -16.10 -15.15
C THR A 243 -0.72 -14.92 -16.10
N SER A 244 0.11 -13.93 -15.76
CA SER A 244 0.44 -12.75 -16.56
C SER A 244 1.12 -13.15 -17.87
N ALA A 245 0.94 -12.36 -18.93
CA ALA A 245 1.52 -12.62 -20.24
C ALA A 245 2.99 -12.16 -20.32
N LYS A 246 3.34 -11.10 -19.57
CA LYS A 246 4.68 -10.55 -19.45
C LYS A 246 5.17 -10.62 -18.02
N VAL A 247 6.49 -10.72 -17.86
CA VAL A 247 7.16 -10.68 -16.55
C VAL A 247 8.52 -9.99 -16.67
N GLY A 248 9.01 -9.45 -15.57
CA GLY A 248 10.41 -9.08 -15.42
C GLY A 248 11.29 -10.32 -15.31
N LYS A 249 12.47 -10.28 -15.92
CA LYS A 249 13.53 -11.29 -15.82
C LYS A 249 14.81 -10.61 -15.37
N MET A 250 15.35 -11.04 -14.23
CA MET A 250 16.67 -10.65 -13.74
C MET A 250 17.68 -11.75 -14.08
N VAL A 251 18.77 -11.41 -14.77
CA VAL A 251 19.97 -12.25 -14.89
C VAL A 251 21.09 -11.59 -14.12
N LYS A 252 21.60 -12.25 -13.08
CA LYS A 252 22.74 -11.76 -12.31
C LYS A 252 24.02 -12.45 -12.79
N SER A 253 24.87 -11.69 -13.45
CA SER A 253 26.16 -12.11 -14.00
C SER A 253 27.31 -11.80 -13.04
N ALA A 254 28.54 -12.12 -13.45
CA ALA A 254 29.73 -11.66 -12.74
C ALA A 254 29.73 -10.12 -12.63
N GLY A 255 30.13 -9.62 -11.47
CA GLY A 255 29.99 -8.21 -11.09
C GLY A 255 30.18 -8.01 -9.60
N GLN A 256 29.38 -7.17 -8.96
CA GLN A 256 29.37 -7.03 -7.50
C GLN A 256 28.34 -7.95 -6.84
N PRO A 257 28.53 -8.34 -5.56
CA PRO A 257 27.55 -9.11 -4.79
C PRO A 257 26.16 -8.44 -4.66
N TRP A 258 26.07 -7.14 -4.91
CA TRP A 258 24.84 -6.33 -4.88
C TRP A 258 24.34 -5.94 -6.28
N GLY A 259 24.83 -6.55 -7.37
CA GLY A 259 24.37 -6.24 -8.73
C GLY A 259 22.86 -6.41 -8.90
N GLY A 260 22.21 -5.44 -9.54
CA GLY A 260 20.75 -5.34 -9.62
C GLY A 260 20.25 -4.39 -10.69
N THR A 261 19.05 -3.86 -10.49
CA THR A 261 18.42 -2.86 -11.36
C THR A 261 17.71 -1.78 -10.57
N VAL A 262 17.56 -0.61 -11.16
CA VAL A 262 16.63 0.44 -10.73
C VAL A 262 15.50 0.57 -11.75
N LEU A 263 14.26 0.69 -11.28
CA LEU A 263 13.09 1.08 -12.04
C LEU A 263 12.56 2.40 -11.47
N THR A 264 12.47 3.43 -12.30
CA THR A 264 11.95 4.75 -11.90
C THR A 264 10.45 4.83 -12.15
N LEU A 265 9.69 5.16 -11.11
CA LEU A 265 8.27 5.45 -11.20
C LEU A 265 8.04 6.91 -11.62
N GLY A 266 6.90 7.18 -12.28
CA GLY A 266 6.55 8.53 -12.70
C GLY A 266 5.96 9.41 -11.60
N GLN A 267 5.73 8.88 -10.40
CA GLN A 267 5.33 9.65 -9.22
C GLN A 267 5.89 9.02 -7.94
N PRO A 268 5.98 9.79 -6.84
CA PRO A 268 6.37 9.26 -5.54
C PRO A 268 5.44 8.14 -5.05
N ILE A 269 6.03 7.15 -4.40
CA ILE A 269 5.33 6.05 -3.74
C ILE A 269 4.59 6.60 -2.51
N ASP A 270 3.29 6.35 -2.41
CA ASP A 270 2.48 6.75 -1.27
C ASP A 270 2.50 5.69 -0.16
N PHE A 271 3.13 6.01 0.98
CA PHE A 271 3.19 5.16 2.17
C PHE A 271 2.20 5.60 3.28
N SER A 272 1.23 6.46 2.98
CA SER A 272 0.24 6.92 3.96
C SER A 272 -0.62 5.76 4.50
N THR A 273 -1.01 4.85 3.60
CA THR A 273 -1.95 3.76 3.88
C THR A 273 -1.31 2.38 3.68
N ASN A 274 -0.67 2.16 2.51
CA ASN A 274 -0.12 0.86 2.16
C ASN A 274 1.40 0.82 2.41
N LYS A 275 1.81 0.08 3.44
CA LYS A 275 3.22 0.02 3.89
C LYS A 275 3.84 -1.37 3.75
N VAL A 276 3.30 -2.19 2.88
CA VAL A 276 3.89 -3.49 2.55
C VAL A 276 4.02 -3.59 1.04
N PHE A 277 5.19 -3.93 0.54
CA PHE A 277 5.33 -4.33 -0.86
C PHE A 277 5.06 -5.82 -1.01
N ARG A 278 4.33 -6.20 -2.06
CA ARG A 278 4.18 -7.57 -2.55
C ARG A 278 4.81 -7.65 -3.93
N MET A 279 5.48 -8.76 -4.22
CA MET A 279 6.06 -9.04 -5.53
C MET A 279 6.05 -10.53 -5.77
N LYS A 280 5.50 -10.95 -6.90
CA LYS A 280 5.58 -12.34 -7.34
C LYS A 280 7.00 -12.60 -7.84
N VAL A 281 7.62 -13.69 -7.40
CA VAL A 281 8.97 -14.10 -7.77
C VAL A 281 8.99 -15.58 -8.12
N TYR A 282 9.62 -15.93 -9.23
CA TYR A 282 9.98 -17.29 -9.59
C TYR A 282 11.48 -17.46 -9.43
N SER A 283 11.89 -18.27 -8.45
CA SER A 283 13.30 -18.52 -8.13
C SER A 283 13.72 -19.92 -8.53
N PRO A 284 14.93 -20.14 -9.08
CA PRO A 284 15.42 -21.48 -9.41
C PRO A 284 15.83 -22.30 -8.18
N ARG A 285 15.96 -21.66 -7.00
CA ARG A 285 16.35 -22.30 -5.73
C ARG A 285 15.68 -21.65 -4.51
N ILE A 286 15.63 -22.39 -3.42
CA ILE A 286 15.26 -21.89 -2.09
C ILE A 286 16.43 -21.07 -1.51
N GLY A 287 16.11 -20.03 -0.74
CA GLY A 287 17.08 -19.27 0.05
C GLY A 287 17.76 -18.13 -0.69
N ALA A 288 17.47 -17.91 -1.97
CA ALA A 288 17.97 -16.73 -2.69
C ALA A 288 17.38 -15.45 -2.06
N LYS A 289 18.25 -14.52 -1.69
CA LYS A 289 17.90 -13.26 -1.00
C LYS A 289 17.46 -12.19 -1.99
N VAL A 290 16.19 -11.82 -1.99
CA VAL A 290 15.65 -10.72 -2.80
C VAL A 290 15.60 -9.47 -1.93
N LEU A 291 16.33 -8.43 -2.32
CA LEU A 291 16.27 -7.11 -1.70
C LEU A 291 15.44 -6.19 -2.57
N LEU A 292 14.39 -5.61 -1.99
CA LEU A 292 13.62 -4.51 -2.54
C LEU A 292 13.99 -3.28 -1.74
N LYS A 293 14.43 -2.24 -2.45
CA LYS A 293 14.80 -0.95 -1.87
C LYS A 293 14.03 0.14 -2.58
N VAL A 294 13.64 1.17 -1.83
CA VAL A 294 13.09 2.41 -2.39
C VAL A 294 14.06 3.54 -2.14
N GLU A 295 14.26 4.39 -3.14
CA GLU A 295 15.17 5.54 -3.05
C GLU A 295 14.47 6.80 -3.57
N ASN A 296 14.85 7.94 -2.99
CA ASN A 296 14.56 9.23 -3.58
C ASN A 296 15.34 9.39 -4.89
N ALA A 297 14.68 9.84 -5.96
CA ALA A 297 15.30 9.96 -7.26
C ALA A 297 16.48 10.95 -7.33
N ALA A 298 16.46 12.00 -6.51
CA ALA A 298 17.50 13.04 -6.50
C ALA A 298 18.61 12.77 -5.48
N ASN A 299 18.35 11.96 -4.46
CA ASN A 299 19.28 11.67 -3.38
C ASN A 299 19.12 10.24 -2.85
N SER A 300 19.92 9.31 -3.37
CA SER A 300 19.89 7.90 -2.96
C SER A 300 20.24 7.64 -1.49
N ALA A 301 20.78 8.64 -0.75
CA ALA A 301 20.96 8.52 0.69
C ALA A 301 19.62 8.50 1.46
N LEU A 302 18.55 9.05 0.86
CA LEU A 302 17.18 8.90 1.35
C LEU A 302 16.59 7.61 0.78
N ASN A 303 16.72 6.53 1.54
CA ASN A 303 16.26 5.22 1.11
C ASN A 303 15.70 4.39 2.27
N PHE A 304 14.97 3.34 1.91
CA PHE A 304 14.56 2.28 2.83
C PHE A 304 14.53 0.95 2.09
N GLU A 305 15.03 -0.11 2.73
CA GLU A 305 15.20 -1.40 2.09
C GLU A 305 14.79 -2.56 2.99
N LYS A 306 14.32 -3.63 2.35
CA LYS A 306 14.01 -4.91 2.99
C LYS A 306 14.49 -6.06 2.14
N GLU A 307 15.00 -7.08 2.80
CA GLU A 307 15.48 -8.31 2.19
C GLU A 307 14.63 -9.50 2.66
N VAL A 308 14.24 -10.34 1.71
CA VAL A 308 13.41 -11.53 1.93
C VAL A 308 14.05 -12.70 1.19
N ALA A 309 14.17 -13.85 1.85
CA ALA A 309 14.64 -15.06 1.21
C ALA A 309 13.48 -15.83 0.58
N THR A 310 13.69 -16.33 -0.64
CA THR A 310 12.73 -17.23 -1.32
C THR A 310 12.58 -18.55 -0.58
N THR A 311 11.37 -19.11 -0.52
CA THR A 311 11.06 -20.35 0.23
C THR A 311 10.77 -21.54 -0.67
N VAL A 312 10.51 -21.31 -1.95
CA VAL A 312 10.25 -22.36 -2.95
C VAL A 312 11.25 -22.25 -4.11
N ALA A 313 11.47 -23.38 -4.80
CA ALA A 313 12.29 -23.45 -6.00
C ALA A 313 11.44 -23.87 -7.20
N ASN A 314 11.74 -23.30 -8.37
CA ASN A 314 11.10 -23.58 -9.65
C ASN A 314 9.56 -23.46 -9.60
N SER A 315 9.07 -22.49 -8.82
CA SER A 315 7.65 -22.18 -8.67
C SER A 315 7.49 -20.70 -8.30
N TRP A 316 6.33 -20.13 -8.62
CA TRP A 316 5.98 -18.77 -8.21
C TRP A 316 5.72 -18.70 -6.71
N GLU A 317 6.22 -17.64 -6.09
CA GLU A 317 5.97 -17.23 -4.72
C GLU A 317 5.56 -15.75 -4.74
N ASP A 318 4.64 -15.34 -3.87
CA ASP A 318 4.31 -13.91 -3.70
C ASP A 318 5.02 -13.42 -2.43
N LEU A 319 6.19 -12.80 -2.60
CA LEU A 319 7.02 -12.29 -1.51
C LEU A 319 6.40 -11.05 -0.88
N ALA A 320 6.80 -10.71 0.34
CA ALA A 320 6.45 -9.43 0.94
C ALA A 320 7.54 -8.78 1.75
N PHE A 321 7.56 -7.46 1.65
CA PHE A 321 8.57 -6.61 2.22
C PHE A 321 7.89 -5.60 3.14
N ASP A 322 8.26 -5.62 4.43
CA ASP A 322 7.66 -4.78 5.46
C ASP A 322 8.23 -3.35 5.47
N TYR A 323 7.45 -2.38 5.02
CA TYR A 323 7.82 -0.97 4.98
C TYR A 323 7.16 -0.15 6.10
N ASN A 324 6.64 -0.78 7.16
CA ASN A 324 5.98 -0.02 8.25
C ASN A 324 6.90 1.00 8.95
N ALA A 325 8.20 0.73 8.98
CA ALA A 325 9.22 1.62 9.54
C ALA A 325 9.79 2.63 8.53
N VAL A 326 9.24 2.72 7.31
CA VAL A 326 9.69 3.70 6.31
C VAL A 326 9.42 5.13 6.81
N VAL A 327 10.37 6.03 6.54
CA VAL A 327 10.20 7.46 6.84
C VAL A 327 9.27 8.07 5.79
N THR A 328 8.02 8.34 6.16
CA THR A 328 6.96 8.81 5.24
C THR A 328 7.04 10.30 4.90
N THR A 329 7.96 11.05 5.52
CA THR A 329 8.22 12.46 5.17
C THR A 329 9.19 12.59 3.99
N ASN A 330 9.89 11.53 3.63
CA ASN A 330 10.72 11.48 2.43
C ASN A 330 9.85 11.08 1.22
N THR A 331 10.26 11.49 0.03
CA THR A 331 9.68 10.99 -1.22
C THR A 331 10.59 9.92 -1.82
N TYR A 332 9.98 8.89 -2.41
CA TYR A 332 10.68 7.79 -3.05
C TYR A 332 10.04 7.49 -4.39
N GLU A 333 10.82 7.48 -5.46
CA GLU A 333 10.35 7.28 -6.83
C GLU A 333 11.10 6.11 -7.50
N HIS A 334 12.17 5.62 -6.89
CA HIS A 334 12.94 4.49 -7.42
C HIS A 334 12.60 3.21 -6.68
N ILE A 335 12.36 2.13 -7.44
CA ILE A 335 12.37 0.75 -6.94
C ILE A 335 13.69 0.12 -7.39
N VAL A 336 14.52 -0.26 -6.43
CA VAL A 336 15.78 -0.96 -6.64
C VAL A 336 15.59 -2.43 -6.27
N LEU A 337 15.94 -3.33 -7.20
CA LEU A 337 15.84 -4.77 -7.00
C LEU A 337 17.21 -5.42 -7.12
N ILE A 338 17.58 -6.20 -6.10
CA ILE A 338 18.80 -6.99 -6.07
C ILE A 338 18.41 -8.44 -5.75
N PHE A 339 18.70 -9.36 -6.66
CA PHE A 339 18.48 -10.78 -6.45
C PHE A 339 19.75 -11.46 -5.94
N ASP A 340 19.59 -12.38 -5.00
CA ASP A 340 20.66 -13.05 -4.26
C ASP A 340 21.71 -12.08 -3.70
N ASN A 341 21.26 -11.06 -2.98
CA ASN A 341 22.13 -10.03 -2.41
C ASN A 341 23.21 -10.63 -1.49
N GLY A 342 24.45 -10.16 -1.66
CA GLY A 342 25.63 -10.71 -0.96
C GLY A 342 26.34 -11.85 -1.70
N THR A 343 25.77 -12.33 -2.81
CA THR A 343 26.39 -13.35 -3.67
C THR A 343 26.66 -12.76 -5.06
N GLN A 344 27.89 -12.93 -5.57
CA GLN A 344 28.21 -12.60 -6.96
C GLN A 344 27.54 -13.61 -7.89
N GLY A 345 26.88 -13.13 -8.94
CA GLY A 345 26.25 -14.00 -9.94
C GLY A 345 27.24 -14.55 -10.97
N ASP A 346 26.80 -15.56 -11.72
CA ASP A 346 27.56 -16.15 -12.83
C ASP A 346 26.79 -16.13 -14.16
N GLY A 347 25.56 -15.59 -14.17
CA GLY A 347 24.71 -15.47 -15.36
C GLY A 347 24.02 -16.78 -15.78
N SER A 348 24.20 -17.86 -15.03
CA SER A 348 23.58 -19.15 -15.31
C SER A 348 22.06 -19.15 -15.06
N ALA A 349 21.40 -20.25 -15.41
CA ALA A 349 20.00 -20.47 -15.06
C ALA A 349 19.75 -20.39 -13.54
N ASN A 350 20.74 -20.76 -12.72
CA ASN A 350 20.63 -20.61 -11.27
C ASN A 350 20.66 -19.14 -10.85
N PHE A 351 21.33 -18.24 -11.59
CA PHE A 351 21.29 -16.80 -11.31
C PHE A 351 20.31 -16.02 -12.21
N THR A 352 19.26 -16.71 -12.68
CA THR A 352 18.16 -16.14 -13.45
C THR A 352 16.86 -16.25 -12.66
N PHE A 353 16.18 -15.13 -12.45
CA PHE A 353 14.94 -15.02 -11.67
C PHE A 353 13.86 -14.33 -12.51
N LEU A 354 12.58 -14.68 -12.28
CA LEU A 354 11.45 -13.93 -12.83
C LEU A 354 10.74 -13.18 -11.71
N PHE A 355 10.17 -12.02 -12.02
CA PHE A 355 9.41 -11.22 -11.06
C PHE A 355 8.28 -10.46 -11.74
N ASP A 356 7.21 -10.19 -10.99
CA ASP A 356 6.00 -9.58 -11.51
C ASP A 356 5.12 -8.99 -10.38
N ASP A 357 4.08 -8.25 -10.74
CA ASP A 357 3.06 -7.72 -9.84
C ASP A 357 3.63 -7.00 -8.61
N ILE A 358 4.56 -6.07 -8.84
CA ILE A 358 5.12 -5.23 -7.78
C ILE A 358 4.04 -4.25 -7.34
N ARG A 359 3.57 -4.37 -6.10
CA ARG A 359 2.40 -3.62 -5.62
C ARG A 359 2.48 -3.35 -4.13
N GLN A 360 1.75 -2.33 -3.66
CA GLN A 360 1.61 -2.09 -2.23
C GLN A 360 0.32 -2.74 -1.68
N THR A 361 0.40 -3.22 -0.45
CA THR A 361 -0.72 -3.68 0.39
C THR A 361 -0.63 -3.05 1.77
N ASN A 362 -1.69 -3.19 2.57
CA ASN A 362 -1.76 -2.65 3.93
C ASN A 362 -1.34 -3.64 5.02
N SER A 363 -0.98 -4.87 4.66
CA SER A 363 -0.59 -5.91 5.62
C SER A 363 0.40 -6.90 5.01
N MET A 364 1.24 -7.48 5.88
CA MET A 364 2.17 -8.56 5.52
C MET A 364 1.37 -9.83 5.19
N PRO A 365 1.80 -10.64 4.20
CA PRO A 365 1.37 -12.01 4.09
C PRO A 365 1.83 -12.71 5.35
N ASN A 366 0.95 -13.50 5.90
CA ASN A 366 1.19 -14.24 7.10
C ASN A 366 1.88 -15.55 6.73
N THR A 367 3.23 -15.58 6.71
CA THR A 367 3.94 -16.87 6.81
C THR A 367 3.46 -17.51 8.10
N GLN A 368 2.83 -18.66 7.95
CA GLN A 368 2.15 -19.34 9.05
C GLN A 368 3.18 -19.68 10.12
N ILE A 369 2.91 -19.30 11.37
CA ILE A 369 3.79 -19.60 12.50
C ILE A 369 3.93 -21.12 12.67
N ASN A 370 5.01 -21.57 13.29
CA ASN A 370 5.15 -22.97 13.72
C ASN A 370 5.71 -23.03 15.15
N LEU A 371 5.68 -24.20 15.78
CA LEU A 371 6.34 -24.43 17.06
C LEU A 371 7.86 -24.62 16.86
N PRO A 372 8.71 -24.11 17.78
CA PRO A 372 8.36 -23.28 18.93
C PRO A 372 7.99 -21.83 18.54
N VAL A 373 7.08 -21.21 19.29
CA VAL A 373 6.71 -19.80 19.15
C VAL A 373 7.44 -18.97 20.20
N THR A 374 8.39 -18.13 19.75
CA THR A 374 9.23 -17.29 20.62
C THR A 374 9.04 -15.79 20.43
N PHE A 375 8.13 -15.36 19.54
CA PHE A 375 7.86 -13.94 19.24
C PHE A 375 9.03 -13.08 18.73
N ASP A 376 10.19 -13.69 18.46
CA ASP A 376 11.40 -12.97 18.09
C ASP A 376 11.64 -12.84 16.58
N ASP A 377 11.06 -13.73 15.76
CA ASP A 377 11.29 -13.71 14.31
C ASP A 377 10.40 -12.67 13.61
N PRO A 378 10.97 -11.54 13.13
CA PRO A 378 10.19 -10.52 12.46
C PRO A 378 9.57 -10.97 11.13
N LYS A 379 9.87 -12.18 10.64
CA LYS A 379 9.34 -12.74 9.39
C LYS A 379 8.08 -13.61 9.58
N LEU A 380 7.75 -13.96 10.82
CA LEU A 380 6.58 -14.78 11.15
C LEU A 380 5.41 -13.91 11.58
N ASN A 381 4.19 -14.31 11.21
CA ASN A 381 3.01 -13.60 11.69
C ASN A 381 2.60 -14.06 13.09
N TYR A 382 3.12 -13.38 14.11
CA TYR A 382 2.72 -13.57 15.51
C TYR A 382 1.40 -12.88 15.90
N THR A 383 0.47 -12.70 14.95
CA THR A 383 -0.89 -12.28 15.28
C THR A 383 -1.48 -13.23 16.32
N VAL A 384 -2.31 -12.69 17.21
CA VAL A 384 -3.09 -13.45 18.17
C VAL A 384 -4.55 -13.01 18.08
N THR A 385 -5.47 -13.90 18.44
CA THR A 385 -6.92 -13.59 18.45
C THR A 385 -7.48 -13.79 19.86
N ASP A 386 -7.87 -12.71 20.51
CA ASP A 386 -8.49 -12.76 21.84
C ASP A 386 -9.98 -13.09 21.79
N PHE A 387 -10.50 -13.71 22.86
CA PHE A 387 -11.92 -13.99 23.04
C PHE A 387 -12.32 -13.88 24.52
N GLY A 388 -13.62 -13.74 24.78
CA GLY A 388 -14.14 -13.60 26.15
C GLY A 388 -13.73 -12.30 26.86
N ASN A 389 -13.44 -11.24 26.09
CA ASN A 389 -12.91 -9.95 26.57
C ASN A 389 -11.50 -10.04 27.20
N ASN A 390 -10.66 -10.93 26.68
CA ASN A 390 -9.21 -10.90 26.93
C ASN A 390 -8.53 -9.84 26.05
N VAL A 391 -7.34 -9.36 26.43
CA VAL A 391 -6.59 -8.38 25.64
C VAL A 391 -5.11 -8.74 25.60
N SER A 392 -4.56 -9.01 24.41
CA SER A 392 -3.17 -9.39 24.19
C SER A 392 -2.46 -8.44 23.23
N VAL A 393 -1.25 -8.02 23.60
CA VAL A 393 -0.42 -7.09 22.82
C VAL A 393 1.03 -7.55 22.79
N ASP A 394 1.79 -7.06 21.82
CA ASP A 394 3.26 -7.17 21.86
C ASP A 394 3.82 -6.41 23.05
N ALA A 395 4.81 -6.98 23.72
CA ALA A 395 5.51 -6.34 24.81
C ALA A 395 6.98 -6.72 24.82
N VAL A 396 7.74 -5.94 25.59
CA VAL A 396 9.11 -6.26 25.95
C VAL A 396 9.07 -7.15 27.20
N ASP A 397 9.95 -8.14 27.26
CA ASP A 397 10.11 -8.97 28.45
C ASP A 397 10.41 -8.10 29.68
N PRO A 398 9.69 -8.25 30.81
CA PRO A 398 9.87 -7.45 32.02
C PRO A 398 11.27 -7.52 32.65
N THR A 399 12.06 -8.53 32.29
CA THR A 399 13.38 -8.83 32.87
C THR A 399 14.52 -8.77 31.85
N ASN A 400 14.20 -8.66 30.56
CA ASN A 400 15.19 -8.62 29.48
C ASN A 400 14.70 -7.77 28.31
N GLU A 401 15.13 -6.51 28.24
CA GLU A 401 14.66 -5.56 27.21
C GLU A 401 14.93 -5.98 25.76
N ALA A 402 15.86 -6.91 25.55
CA ALA A 402 16.18 -7.44 24.22
C ALA A 402 15.25 -8.57 23.74
N ASN A 403 14.39 -9.10 24.63
CA ASN A 403 13.49 -10.21 24.32
C ASN A 403 12.06 -9.72 24.05
N LYS A 404 11.40 -10.27 23.02
CA LYS A 404 10.01 -9.95 22.69
C LYS A 404 9.08 -10.99 23.26
N VAL A 405 7.94 -10.56 23.79
CA VAL A 405 6.96 -11.45 24.41
C VAL A 405 5.55 -10.98 24.07
N LYS A 406 4.55 -11.80 24.41
CA LYS A 406 3.16 -11.34 24.47
C LYS A 406 2.79 -10.96 25.89
N LYS A 407 2.08 -9.83 26.02
CA LYS A 407 1.45 -9.39 27.26
C LYS A 407 -0.05 -9.58 27.14
N THR A 408 -0.62 -10.38 28.03
CA THR A 408 -2.07 -10.60 28.10
C THR A 408 -2.63 -10.01 29.38
N THR A 409 -3.61 -9.13 29.24
CA THR A 409 -4.41 -8.57 30.33
C THR A 409 -5.78 -9.23 30.30
N LYS A 410 -6.22 -9.74 31.45
CA LYS A 410 -7.60 -10.23 31.67
C LYS A 410 -8.40 -9.16 32.44
N PRO A 411 -9.03 -8.19 31.77
CA PRO A 411 -9.59 -6.99 32.40
C PRO A 411 -10.79 -7.29 33.32
N ASN A 412 -11.20 -6.30 34.11
CA ASN A 412 -12.44 -6.43 34.89
C ASN A 412 -13.64 -6.67 33.96
N GLY A 413 -14.45 -7.68 34.27
CA GLY A 413 -15.58 -8.10 33.42
C GLY A 413 -15.22 -9.07 32.28
N ALA A 414 -13.97 -9.53 32.16
CA ALA A 414 -13.64 -10.63 31.26
C ALA A 414 -14.28 -11.95 31.73
N GLN A 415 -14.65 -12.80 30.78
CA GLN A 415 -15.30 -14.08 31.04
C GLN A 415 -14.38 -15.03 31.81
N THR A 416 -14.97 -15.99 32.54
CA THR A 416 -14.20 -17.01 33.29
C THR A 416 -13.32 -17.85 32.35
N TRP A 417 -13.75 -18.00 31.10
CA TRP A 417 -13.08 -18.70 30.00
C TRP A 417 -12.39 -17.77 28.99
N ALA A 418 -12.15 -16.49 29.31
CA ALA A 418 -11.43 -15.60 28.40
C ALA A 418 -10.01 -16.11 28.09
N GLY A 419 -9.57 -15.95 26.84
CA GLY A 419 -8.30 -16.50 26.38
C GLY A 419 -7.83 -15.90 25.04
N THR A 420 -6.75 -16.45 24.54
CA THR A 420 -6.01 -15.96 23.36
C THR A 420 -5.60 -17.14 22.48
N THR A 421 -6.01 -17.11 21.23
CA THR A 421 -5.56 -18.04 20.18
C THR A 421 -4.21 -17.59 19.62
N ILE A 422 -3.27 -18.51 19.49
CA ILE A 422 -1.92 -18.26 18.96
C ILE A 422 -1.94 -18.36 17.44
N GLY A 423 -1.48 -17.31 16.74
CA GLY A 423 -1.46 -17.26 15.29
C GLY A 423 -2.79 -16.82 14.67
N THR A 424 -2.92 -17.13 13.38
CA THR A 424 -4.10 -16.82 12.57
C THR A 424 -5.11 -17.98 12.61
N PRO A 425 -6.33 -17.83 12.05
CA PRO A 425 -7.28 -18.93 11.96
C PRO A 425 -6.76 -20.19 11.26
N LEU A 426 -5.69 -20.09 10.45
CA LEU A 426 -5.06 -21.23 9.75
C LEU A 426 -4.28 -22.16 10.70
N GLY A 427 -3.94 -21.74 11.92
CA GLY A 427 -3.12 -22.54 12.85
C GLY A 427 -1.61 -22.46 12.57
N PHE A 428 -0.88 -23.52 12.91
CA PHE A 428 0.55 -23.74 12.73
C PHE A 428 0.85 -24.37 11.37
N ALA A 429 2.02 -24.07 10.81
CA ALA A 429 2.47 -24.61 9.52
C ALA A 429 2.70 -26.13 9.54
N SER A 430 2.89 -26.73 10.73
CA SER A 430 3.01 -28.18 10.90
C SER A 430 2.11 -28.64 12.03
N ALA A 431 1.62 -29.88 11.91
CA ALA A 431 0.90 -30.53 12.99
C ALA A 431 1.80 -30.68 14.23
N ILE A 432 1.21 -30.47 15.40
CA ILE A 432 1.83 -30.74 16.69
C ILE A 432 2.03 -32.26 16.78
N PRO A 433 3.28 -32.76 16.91
CA PRO A 433 3.59 -34.17 16.73
C PRO A 433 3.30 -35.02 17.97
N VAL A 434 2.04 -34.98 18.43
CA VAL A 434 1.58 -35.77 19.59
C VAL A 434 1.64 -37.27 19.29
N THR A 435 2.16 -38.05 20.24
CA THR A 435 2.18 -39.51 20.21
C THR A 435 1.91 -40.06 21.60
N ALA A 436 1.64 -41.37 21.73
CA ALA A 436 1.42 -42.00 23.03
C ALA A 436 2.57 -41.79 24.04
N THR A 437 3.79 -41.53 23.55
CA THR A 437 4.99 -41.26 24.37
C THR A 437 5.39 -39.78 24.39
N ALA A 438 4.69 -38.92 23.65
CA ALA A 438 4.97 -37.48 23.58
C ALA A 438 3.65 -36.69 23.55
N THR A 439 3.19 -36.29 24.74
CA THR A 439 1.89 -35.61 24.95
C THR A 439 2.04 -34.23 25.58
N LYS A 440 3.27 -33.73 25.70
CA LYS A 440 3.55 -32.54 26.51
C LYS A 440 3.82 -31.32 25.63
N MET A 441 3.40 -30.16 26.10
CA MET A 441 3.81 -28.84 25.61
C MET A 441 4.24 -27.98 26.78
N SER A 442 4.91 -26.89 26.49
CA SER A 442 5.43 -25.94 27.48
C SER A 442 5.15 -24.50 27.06
N MET A 443 5.20 -23.60 28.03
CA MET A 443 5.15 -22.15 27.81
C MET A 443 5.83 -21.45 28.98
N ARG A 444 6.67 -20.46 28.67
CA ARG A 444 7.24 -19.56 29.68
C ARG A 444 6.18 -18.53 30.05
N ILE A 445 5.94 -18.32 31.34
CA ILE A 445 4.94 -17.39 31.86
C ILE A 445 5.52 -16.56 32.99
N TYR A 446 5.34 -15.25 32.91
CA TYR A 446 5.51 -14.31 34.00
C TYR A 446 4.13 -13.99 34.57
N SER A 447 3.81 -14.59 35.72
CA SER A 447 2.50 -14.47 36.37
C SER A 447 2.53 -13.44 37.51
N PRO A 448 1.45 -12.67 37.75
CA PRO A 448 1.39 -11.73 38.87
C PRO A 448 1.18 -12.42 40.23
N ALA A 449 0.83 -13.72 40.25
CA ALA A 449 0.67 -14.51 41.46
C ALA A 449 0.92 -16.02 41.21
N ALA A 450 1.31 -16.73 42.25
CA ALA A 450 1.26 -18.18 42.29
C ALA A 450 -0.18 -18.69 42.50
N GLY A 451 -0.43 -19.97 42.21
CA GLY A 451 -1.71 -20.64 42.40
C GLY A 451 -2.76 -20.32 41.33
N LEU A 452 -2.39 -19.71 40.20
CA LEU A 452 -3.32 -19.39 39.12
C LEU A 452 -3.34 -20.50 38.09
N THR A 453 -4.53 -21.00 37.74
CA THR A 453 -4.69 -22.01 36.69
C THR A 453 -4.51 -21.39 35.32
N ILE A 454 -3.54 -21.89 34.57
CA ILE A 454 -3.38 -21.63 33.14
C ILE A 454 -3.86 -22.87 32.41
N LYS A 455 -4.74 -22.68 31.41
CA LYS A 455 -5.18 -23.76 30.53
C LYS A 455 -4.54 -23.56 29.16
N LEU A 456 -4.04 -24.65 28.57
CA LEU A 456 -3.64 -24.71 27.17
C LEU A 456 -4.57 -25.67 26.43
N LYS A 457 -5.14 -25.21 25.33
CA LYS A 457 -5.94 -26.00 24.40
C LYS A 457 -5.14 -26.23 23.13
N ILE A 458 -5.10 -27.46 22.61
CA ILE A 458 -4.73 -27.74 21.23
C ILE A 458 -5.94 -28.27 20.45
N GLU A 459 -6.07 -27.88 19.19
CA GLU A 459 -7.21 -28.20 18.35
C GLU A 459 -6.84 -28.36 16.88
N ASN A 460 -7.73 -28.97 16.12
CA ASN A 460 -7.69 -28.91 14.67
C ASN A 460 -8.23 -27.55 14.20
N HIS A 461 -7.48 -26.84 13.34
CA HIS A 461 -7.88 -25.51 12.90
C HIS A 461 -9.17 -25.48 12.06
N VAL A 462 -9.53 -26.58 11.39
CA VAL A 462 -10.75 -26.71 10.56
C VAL A 462 -11.96 -27.08 11.41
N ASP A 463 -11.76 -27.91 12.45
CA ASP A 463 -12.82 -28.43 13.31
C ASP A 463 -12.43 -28.30 14.79
N GLY A 464 -12.80 -27.17 15.41
CA GLY A 464 -12.49 -26.86 16.81
C GLY A 464 -13.17 -27.78 17.83
N ALA A 465 -14.09 -28.66 17.41
CA ALA A 465 -14.63 -29.70 18.28
C ALA A 465 -13.61 -30.83 18.50
N LYS A 466 -12.65 -31.02 17.57
CA LYS A 466 -11.51 -31.92 17.72
C LYS A 466 -10.40 -31.21 18.49
N SER A 467 -10.48 -31.30 19.80
CA SER A 467 -9.56 -30.62 20.70
C SER A 467 -9.23 -31.44 21.94
N VAL A 468 -8.17 -31.03 22.63
CA VAL A 468 -7.83 -31.51 23.97
C VAL A 468 -7.18 -30.35 24.76
N GLU A 469 -7.46 -30.29 26.05
CA GLU A 469 -7.03 -29.22 26.95
C GLU A 469 -6.25 -29.81 28.12
N SER A 470 -5.22 -29.11 28.57
CA SER A 470 -4.45 -29.45 29.76
C SER A 470 -4.29 -28.23 30.65
N ASP A 471 -4.27 -28.45 31.96
CA ASP A 471 -4.13 -27.41 32.98
C ASP A 471 -2.75 -27.47 33.63
N ALA A 472 -2.19 -26.29 33.90
CA ALA A 472 -1.02 -26.12 34.75
C ALA A 472 -1.27 -24.97 35.73
N VAL A 473 -0.60 -24.98 36.88
CA VAL A 473 -0.78 -23.98 37.93
C VAL A 473 0.52 -23.21 38.10
N THR A 474 0.45 -21.88 38.13
CA THR A 474 1.62 -21.03 38.41
C THR A 474 2.14 -21.31 39.81
N THR A 475 3.45 -21.42 39.97
CA THR A 475 4.10 -21.73 41.26
C THR A 475 4.77 -20.52 41.87
N VAL A 476 5.06 -19.49 41.07
CA VAL A 476 5.73 -18.25 41.50
C VAL A 476 4.96 -17.00 41.07
N ALA A 477 5.29 -15.87 41.69
CA ALA A 477 4.72 -14.57 41.40
C ALA A 477 5.82 -13.60 40.97
N ASN A 478 5.55 -12.78 39.96
CA ASN A 478 6.45 -11.75 39.42
C ASN A 478 7.83 -12.29 39.05
N THR A 479 7.87 -13.49 38.49
CA THR A 479 9.08 -14.13 37.98
C THR A 479 8.68 -15.06 36.84
N TRP A 480 9.56 -15.22 35.86
CA TRP A 480 9.37 -16.21 34.80
C TRP A 480 9.46 -17.62 35.35
N GLU A 481 8.48 -18.44 35.05
CA GLU A 481 8.52 -19.89 35.20
C GLU A 481 8.10 -20.56 33.89
N THR A 482 8.39 -21.85 33.73
CA THR A 482 7.82 -22.62 32.63
C THR A 482 6.78 -23.58 33.15
N LEU A 483 5.58 -23.46 32.58
CA LEU A 483 4.51 -24.42 32.80
C LEU A 483 4.56 -25.52 31.75
N VAL A 484 4.33 -26.76 32.18
CA VAL A 484 4.23 -27.93 31.31
C VAL A 484 2.79 -28.43 31.32
N PHE A 485 2.24 -28.61 30.13
CA PHE A 485 0.89 -29.07 29.85
C PHE A 485 0.98 -30.49 29.32
N ASP A 486 0.44 -31.46 30.04
CA ASP A 486 0.41 -32.86 29.62
C ASP A 486 -0.99 -33.23 29.13
N PHE A 487 -1.16 -33.39 27.82
CA PHE A 487 -2.43 -33.70 27.19
C PHE A 487 -2.87 -35.15 27.36
N ALA A 488 -2.00 -36.04 27.86
CA ALA A 488 -2.43 -37.37 28.33
C ALA A 488 -3.28 -37.25 29.60
N ASN A 489 -3.11 -36.17 30.36
CA ASN A 489 -3.89 -35.82 31.54
C ASN A 489 -4.82 -34.64 31.20
N ASN A 490 -5.77 -34.88 30.31
CA ASN A 490 -6.67 -33.82 29.86
C ASN A 490 -7.51 -33.25 31.00
N SER A 491 -7.94 -32.00 30.83
CA SER A 491 -8.75 -31.26 31.79
C SER A 491 -10.07 -31.97 32.04
N ALA A 492 -10.55 -31.95 33.29
CA ALA A 492 -11.84 -32.55 33.64
C ALA A 492 -12.98 -31.93 32.79
N GLY A 493 -13.83 -32.80 32.23
CA GLY A 493 -14.96 -32.38 31.40
C GLY A 493 -14.60 -32.05 29.94
N THR A 494 -13.37 -32.29 29.50
CA THR A 494 -12.97 -32.12 28.10
C THR A 494 -12.60 -33.45 27.42
N PRO A 495 -12.53 -33.52 26.08
CA PRO A 495 -12.18 -34.76 25.38
C PRO A 495 -10.78 -35.25 25.72
N ALA A 496 -10.60 -36.58 25.76
CA ALA A 496 -9.27 -37.18 25.86
C ALA A 496 -8.47 -36.99 24.56
N ILE A 497 -7.13 -37.00 24.66
CA ILE A 497 -6.27 -36.87 23.48
C ILE A 497 -6.53 -38.01 22.48
N ASN A 498 -6.66 -37.65 21.21
CA ASN A 498 -6.84 -38.59 20.11
C ASN A 498 -5.63 -38.49 19.17
N PHE A 499 -4.74 -39.49 19.20
CA PHE A 499 -3.51 -39.51 18.38
C PHE A 499 -3.74 -39.64 16.87
N SER A 500 -4.98 -39.88 16.45
CA SER A 500 -5.40 -39.86 15.03
C SER A 500 -5.86 -38.47 14.57
N THR A 501 -6.05 -37.53 15.49
CA THR A 501 -6.43 -36.15 15.18
C THR A 501 -5.19 -35.33 14.81
N VAL A 502 -5.29 -34.56 13.73
CA VAL A 502 -4.31 -33.50 13.43
C VAL A 502 -4.62 -32.30 14.33
N TYR A 503 -3.74 -32.06 15.28
CA TYR A 503 -3.73 -30.83 16.07
C TYR A 503 -2.71 -29.87 15.47
N ASP A 504 -3.15 -28.68 15.09
CA ASP A 504 -2.31 -27.68 14.43
C ASP A 504 -2.70 -26.27 14.87
N LYS A 505 -3.38 -26.11 16.00
CA LYS A 505 -3.74 -24.79 16.54
C LYS A 505 -3.73 -24.84 18.06
N ALA A 506 -3.36 -23.73 18.71
CA ALA A 506 -3.34 -23.64 20.17
C ALA A 506 -3.96 -22.35 20.69
N SER A 507 -4.59 -22.44 21.86
CA SER A 507 -5.18 -21.31 22.59
C SER A 507 -4.82 -21.38 24.08
N VAL A 508 -4.44 -20.26 24.68
CA VAL A 508 -4.10 -20.13 26.10
C VAL A 508 -5.18 -19.36 26.86
N PHE A 509 -5.47 -19.79 28.08
CA PHE A 509 -6.44 -19.15 28.98
C PHE A 509 -5.76 -18.82 30.30
N PHE A 510 -5.71 -17.55 30.65
CA PHE A 510 -5.08 -17.09 31.88
C PHE A 510 -6.07 -17.03 33.04
N ASN A 511 -5.66 -17.60 34.19
CA ASN A 511 -6.50 -17.70 35.39
C ASN A 511 -7.88 -18.30 35.06
N PHE A 512 -7.87 -19.49 34.45
CA PHE A 512 -9.05 -20.16 33.92
C PHE A 512 -10.11 -20.42 35.00
N ASN A 513 -11.38 -20.38 34.61
CA ASN A 513 -12.56 -20.53 35.46
C ASN A 513 -12.73 -19.42 36.52
N VAL A 514 -11.95 -18.34 36.42
CA VAL A 514 -12.04 -17.16 37.30
C VAL A 514 -12.32 -15.92 36.45
N ALA A 515 -13.30 -15.12 36.84
CA ALA A 515 -13.65 -13.89 36.14
C ALA A 515 -12.47 -12.90 36.13
N GLY A 516 -12.42 -12.05 35.11
CA GLY A 516 -11.34 -11.08 34.96
C GLY A 516 -11.33 -10.03 36.06
N SER A 517 -10.13 -9.72 36.56
CA SER A 517 -9.89 -8.77 37.65
C SER A 517 -8.77 -7.76 37.33
N GLY A 518 -8.34 -7.67 36.07
CA GLY A 518 -7.25 -6.79 35.64
C GLY A 518 -5.85 -7.40 35.75
N LYS A 519 -5.73 -8.71 36.00
CA LYS A 519 -4.42 -9.39 36.06
C LYS A 519 -3.72 -9.36 34.70
N VAL A 520 -2.41 -9.14 34.74
CA VAL A 520 -1.52 -9.04 33.58
C VAL A 520 -0.52 -10.20 33.64
N PHE A 521 -0.35 -10.88 32.52
CA PHE A 521 0.59 -11.98 32.32
C PHE A 521 1.50 -11.63 31.15
N TYR A 522 2.76 -12.06 31.21
CA TYR A 522 3.63 -12.11 30.03
C TYR A 522 3.90 -13.57 29.70
N TRP A 523 3.99 -13.92 28.42
CA TRP A 523 4.20 -15.29 28.00
C TRP A 523 5.02 -15.35 26.71
N ASP A 524 5.79 -16.43 26.61
CA ASP A 524 6.83 -16.65 25.62
C ASP A 524 7.12 -18.15 25.47
N ASP A 525 7.97 -18.53 24.51
CA ASP A 525 8.51 -19.87 24.31
C ASP A 525 7.48 -21.01 24.35
N VAL A 526 6.43 -20.93 23.54
CA VAL A 526 5.44 -22.02 23.43
C VAL A 526 6.02 -23.14 22.57
N ALA A 527 6.20 -24.34 23.13
CA ALA A 527 6.89 -25.43 22.46
C ALA A 527 6.22 -26.80 22.67
N PHE A 528 6.55 -27.76 21.79
CA PHE A 528 6.19 -29.17 21.95
C PHE A 528 7.29 -29.94 22.70
N GLY A 529 6.88 -30.85 23.59
CA GLY A 529 7.71 -31.56 24.55
C GLY A 529 7.64 -30.96 25.97
N THR A 530 8.42 -31.51 26.89
CA THR A 530 8.61 -30.95 28.25
C THR A 530 9.51 -29.71 28.27
N GLY A 531 9.94 -29.25 27.10
CA GLY A 531 10.92 -28.21 26.95
C GLY A 531 10.25 -26.85 27.02
N ALA A 532 10.21 -26.27 28.22
CA ALA A 532 10.75 -24.93 28.33
C ALA A 532 11.91 -24.72 27.34
N ALA A 533 12.23 -23.50 26.94
CA ALA A 533 13.63 -23.15 27.06
C ALA A 533 13.98 -23.37 28.55
N ALA A 534 14.23 -24.64 28.92
CA ALA A 534 14.97 -24.94 30.11
C ALA A 534 16.21 -24.11 29.87
N ASP A 535 16.67 -23.44 30.90
CA ASP A 535 18.08 -23.20 31.00
C ASP A 535 18.71 -24.58 30.74
N PHE A 536 19.13 -24.78 29.50
CA PHE A 536 19.78 -25.95 28.99
C PHE A 536 21.10 -25.41 28.48
N LEU A 537 22.16 -26.16 28.71
CA LEU A 537 23.49 -25.72 28.31
C LEU A 537 23.46 -25.39 26.81
N ALA A 538 23.58 -24.11 26.50
CA ALA A 538 23.52 -23.58 25.15
C ALA A 538 24.60 -22.52 24.97
N LEU A 539 24.96 -22.26 23.72
CA LEU A 539 25.90 -21.19 23.42
C LEU A 539 25.14 -19.84 23.36
N PRO A 540 25.70 -18.76 23.94
CA PRO A 540 26.99 -18.68 24.62
C PRO A 540 26.97 -19.22 26.07
N LEU A 541 28.03 -19.93 26.46
CA LEU A 541 28.23 -20.38 27.85
C LEU A 541 28.78 -19.23 28.70
N SER A 542 27.94 -18.64 29.56
CA SER A 542 28.31 -17.53 30.45
C SER A 542 28.68 -17.95 31.87
N PHE A 543 28.23 -19.13 32.33
CA PHE A 543 28.39 -19.64 33.70
C PHE A 543 27.66 -18.83 34.79
N GLU A 544 26.79 -17.91 34.39
CA GLU A 544 26.09 -17.01 35.33
C GLU A 544 24.79 -17.60 35.90
N SER A 545 24.19 -18.58 35.21
CA SER A 545 22.96 -19.23 35.69
C SER A 545 23.24 -20.03 36.97
N THR A 546 22.41 -19.79 37.99
CA THR A 546 22.42 -20.49 39.28
C THR A 546 21.52 -21.73 39.28
N THR A 547 20.72 -21.92 38.23
CA THR A 547 19.80 -23.05 38.05
C THR A 547 20.38 -24.11 37.11
N LEU A 548 21.35 -23.73 36.26
CA LEU A 548 22.12 -24.65 35.41
C LEU A 548 23.18 -25.42 36.18
N THR A 549 23.23 -26.74 35.94
CA THR A 549 24.37 -27.56 36.33
C THR A 549 25.36 -27.68 35.18
N TYR A 550 26.57 -27.13 35.33
CA TYR A 550 27.65 -27.23 34.35
C TYR A 550 28.49 -28.49 34.61
N ALA A 551 28.00 -29.65 34.20
CA ALA A 551 28.62 -30.94 34.45
C ALA A 551 29.78 -31.24 33.47
N PHE A 552 30.95 -30.68 33.75
CA PHE A 552 32.16 -31.00 32.98
C PHE A 552 32.61 -32.44 33.25
N THR A 553 32.97 -33.15 32.17
CA THR A 553 33.70 -34.41 32.26
C THR A 553 35.16 -34.15 31.94
N ASP A 554 36.00 -34.36 32.96
CA ASP A 554 37.43 -34.11 32.92
C ASP A 554 38.20 -35.33 32.38
N PHE A 555 39.28 -35.10 31.63
CA PHE A 555 40.14 -36.18 31.12
C PHE A 555 41.62 -35.78 31.10
N ASN A 556 42.48 -36.80 31.18
CA ASN A 556 43.95 -36.70 31.05
C ASN A 556 44.59 -35.59 31.90
N GLY A 557 44.14 -35.47 33.15
CA GLY A 557 44.64 -34.49 34.12
C GLY A 557 44.09 -33.08 33.96
N GLY A 558 43.13 -32.86 33.06
CA GLY A 558 42.31 -31.66 33.04
C GLY A 558 41.36 -31.58 34.24
N ASN A 559 41.02 -30.38 34.67
CA ASN A 559 39.99 -30.16 35.68
C ASN A 559 39.34 -28.78 35.49
N VAL A 560 38.05 -28.76 35.15
CA VAL A 560 37.28 -27.51 35.05
C VAL A 560 36.37 -27.32 36.26
N THR A 561 36.42 -26.13 36.84
CA THR A 561 35.53 -25.70 37.93
C THR A 561 34.91 -24.35 37.60
N ILE A 562 33.68 -24.10 38.04
CA ILE A 562 33.07 -22.77 37.94
C ILE A 562 33.40 -21.98 39.20
N ILE A 563 34.03 -20.82 39.04
CA ILE A 563 34.46 -19.95 40.14
C ILE A 563 34.00 -18.51 39.93
N ASN A 564 34.06 -17.69 40.99
CA ASN A 564 33.97 -16.24 40.84
C ASN A 564 35.11 -15.77 39.93
N ASN A 565 34.79 -14.89 39.00
CA ASN A 565 35.77 -14.34 38.06
C ASN A 565 36.85 -13.56 38.83
N PRO A 566 38.11 -14.04 38.87
CA PRO A 566 39.18 -13.34 39.58
C PRO A 566 39.71 -12.12 38.81
N GLN A 567 39.25 -11.91 37.57
CA GLN A 567 39.67 -10.86 36.64
C GLN A 567 38.43 -10.28 35.93
N SER A 568 37.50 -9.71 36.70
CA SER A 568 36.23 -9.15 36.20
C SER A 568 36.34 -7.75 35.56
N THR A 569 37.54 -7.38 35.12
CA THR A 569 37.83 -6.09 34.46
C THR A 569 38.28 -6.30 33.01
N GLY A 570 38.26 -5.24 32.20
CA GLY A 570 38.61 -5.33 30.78
C GLY A 570 37.51 -5.98 29.94
N ILE A 571 37.87 -6.86 28.99
CA ILE A 571 36.91 -7.39 28.00
C ILE A 571 35.97 -8.48 28.56
N ASN A 572 36.24 -9.04 29.74
CA ASN A 572 35.36 -9.99 30.42
C ASN A 572 34.92 -9.49 31.80
N THR A 573 33.72 -8.94 31.86
CA THR A 573 33.10 -8.40 33.08
C THR A 573 32.14 -9.39 33.76
N SER A 574 32.15 -10.66 33.34
CA SER A 574 31.28 -11.70 33.91
C SER A 574 31.60 -11.95 35.40
N ALA A 575 30.61 -12.34 36.20
CA ALA A 575 30.78 -12.59 37.63
C ALA A 575 31.32 -13.99 37.91
N LYS A 576 31.03 -14.96 37.02
CA LYS A 576 31.51 -16.34 37.04
C LYS A 576 32.32 -16.65 35.79
N VAL A 577 33.24 -17.62 35.91
CA VAL A 577 34.03 -18.17 34.80
C VAL A 577 34.32 -19.65 35.02
N GLY A 578 34.55 -20.38 33.94
CA GLY A 578 35.18 -21.70 33.98
C GLY A 578 36.69 -21.59 34.17
N LYS A 579 37.21 -22.09 35.29
CA LYS A 579 38.64 -22.23 35.55
C LYS A 579 39.09 -23.62 35.16
N MET A 580 39.94 -23.70 34.15
CA MET A 580 40.65 -24.92 33.75
C MET A 580 42.00 -25.01 34.46
N VAL A 581 42.25 -26.14 35.13
CA VAL A 581 43.55 -26.54 35.66
C VAL A 581 44.04 -27.76 34.88
N LYS A 582 45.25 -27.68 34.30
CA LYS A 582 45.93 -28.85 33.73
C LYS A 582 46.98 -29.34 34.72
N ASN A 583 46.71 -30.46 35.37
CA ASN A 583 47.62 -31.10 36.31
C ASN A 583 48.75 -31.86 35.60
N ALA A 584 49.73 -32.34 36.38
CA ALA A 584 50.78 -33.24 35.88
C ALA A 584 50.15 -34.53 35.32
N GLY A 585 50.65 -34.99 34.17
CA GLY A 585 50.08 -36.10 33.41
C GLY A 585 50.43 -36.00 31.94
N GLU A 586 49.53 -36.48 31.07
CA GLU A 586 49.68 -36.52 29.61
C GLU A 586 49.99 -35.15 28.97
N VAL A 587 50.55 -35.18 27.76
CA VAL A 587 50.88 -33.96 26.99
C VAL A 587 49.63 -33.12 26.64
N TYR A 588 48.44 -33.74 26.66
CA TYR A 588 47.14 -33.10 26.53
C TYR A 588 46.23 -33.44 27.72
N GLY A 589 45.46 -32.47 28.19
CA GLY A 589 44.49 -32.63 29.28
C GLY A 589 43.40 -31.58 29.13
N GLY A 590 42.15 -31.99 29.33
CA GLY A 590 40.99 -31.19 28.94
C GLY A 590 39.73 -31.59 29.70
N SER A 591 38.63 -30.93 29.34
CA SER A 591 37.30 -31.27 29.81
C SER A 591 36.32 -31.03 28.69
N TYR A 592 35.21 -31.78 28.68
CA TYR A 592 34.09 -31.52 27.77
C TYR A 592 32.80 -31.31 28.56
N LEU A 593 31.86 -30.62 27.91
CA LEU A 593 30.53 -30.35 28.43
C LEU A 593 29.51 -30.74 27.38
N THR A 594 28.63 -31.67 27.71
CA THR A 594 27.57 -32.12 26.79
C THR A 594 26.48 -31.07 26.71
N LEU A 595 26.17 -30.61 25.50
CA LEU A 595 24.98 -29.80 25.26
C LEU A 595 23.80 -30.74 24.95
N PRO A 596 22.61 -30.49 25.53
CA PRO A 596 21.43 -31.32 25.29
C PRO A 596 20.86 -31.17 23.88
N ASN A 597 21.19 -30.07 23.18
CA ASN A 597 20.79 -29.81 21.81
C ASN A 597 22.01 -29.72 20.87
N PRO A 598 21.88 -30.14 19.59
CA PRO A 598 22.93 -29.98 18.60
C PRO A 598 23.32 -28.51 18.40
N ILE A 599 24.60 -28.26 18.15
CA ILE A 599 25.08 -26.94 17.75
C ILE A 599 24.69 -26.70 16.28
N ASP A 600 23.93 -25.65 16.02
CA ASP A 600 23.55 -25.29 14.66
C ASP A 600 24.63 -24.45 13.96
N PHE A 601 25.24 -25.04 12.94
CA PHE A 601 26.26 -24.41 12.09
C PHE A 601 25.72 -23.85 10.77
N SER A 602 24.40 -23.89 10.56
CA SER A 602 23.76 -23.42 9.31
C SER A 602 23.99 -21.91 9.09
N THR A 603 23.99 -21.13 10.17
CA THR A 603 24.09 -19.66 10.14
C THR A 603 25.31 -19.10 10.87
N LYS A 604 25.87 -19.81 11.86
CA LYS A 604 27.03 -19.36 12.67
C LYS A 604 28.13 -20.43 12.68
N LYS A 605 29.31 -20.10 12.17
CA LYS A 605 30.43 -21.04 11.99
C LYS A 605 31.70 -20.70 12.78
N ILE A 606 31.67 -19.64 13.59
CA ILE A 606 32.85 -19.13 14.32
C ILE A 606 32.57 -19.14 15.82
N PHE A 607 33.44 -19.79 16.59
CA PHE A 607 33.45 -19.68 18.04
C PHE A 607 34.33 -18.52 18.50
N LYS A 608 33.83 -17.74 19.44
CA LYS A 608 34.62 -16.75 20.18
C LYS A 608 34.61 -17.14 21.65
N MET A 609 35.78 -17.15 22.26
CA MET A 609 35.95 -17.44 23.68
C MET A 609 36.85 -16.36 24.30
N LYS A 610 36.41 -15.78 25.41
CA LYS A 610 37.24 -14.90 26.22
C LYS A 610 38.12 -15.78 27.11
N VAL A 611 39.44 -15.60 27.06
CA VAL A 611 40.39 -16.44 27.78
C VAL A 611 41.33 -15.56 28.60
N TYR A 612 41.50 -15.90 29.86
CA TYR A 612 42.58 -15.39 30.71
C TYR A 612 43.61 -16.51 30.91
N SER A 613 44.89 -16.21 30.70
CA SER A 613 45.98 -17.18 30.88
C SER A 613 47.12 -16.56 31.68
N PRO A 614 47.68 -17.27 32.68
CA PRO A 614 48.80 -16.77 33.48
C PRO A 614 50.15 -16.78 32.73
N ARG A 615 50.20 -17.29 31.49
CA ARG A 615 51.40 -17.30 30.65
C ARG A 615 51.06 -16.97 29.20
N VAL A 616 51.96 -16.26 28.53
CA VAL A 616 51.86 -15.98 27.10
C VAL A 616 52.11 -17.26 26.29
N GLY A 617 51.39 -17.44 25.18
CA GLY A 617 51.59 -18.55 24.25
C GLY A 617 50.95 -19.88 24.67
N ALA A 618 50.09 -19.89 25.70
CA ALA A 618 49.29 -21.07 26.02
C ALA A 618 48.36 -21.43 24.86
N LYS A 619 48.45 -22.67 24.36
CA LYS A 619 47.58 -23.18 23.30
C LYS A 619 46.28 -23.71 23.91
N VAL A 620 45.15 -23.29 23.36
CA VAL A 620 43.82 -23.81 23.69
C VAL A 620 43.25 -24.46 22.45
N LEU A 621 42.78 -25.70 22.59
CA LEU A 621 42.08 -26.42 21.52
C LEU A 621 40.60 -26.48 21.89
N LEU A 622 39.75 -25.97 21.00
CA LEU A 622 38.31 -26.19 21.07
C LEU A 622 37.97 -27.31 20.09
N LYS A 623 37.24 -28.32 20.57
CA LYS A 623 36.71 -29.41 19.76
C LYS A 623 35.20 -29.48 19.96
N VAL A 624 34.47 -29.76 18.87
CA VAL A 624 33.06 -30.15 18.91
C VAL A 624 32.96 -31.59 18.44
N GLU A 625 32.04 -32.35 19.01
CA GLU A 625 31.86 -33.78 18.70
C GLU A 625 30.37 -34.07 18.59
N ASN A 626 30.03 -34.95 17.65
CA ASN A 626 28.71 -35.56 17.59
C ASN A 626 28.55 -36.53 18.77
N LEU A 627 27.55 -36.28 19.61
CA LEU A 627 27.29 -37.04 20.83
C LEU A 627 27.09 -38.55 20.60
N ASN A 628 26.59 -38.93 19.43
CA ASN A 628 26.21 -40.32 19.13
C ASN A 628 27.32 -41.11 18.44
N SER A 629 28.22 -40.45 17.71
CA SER A 629 29.27 -41.12 16.93
C SER A 629 30.70 -40.79 17.36
N GLY A 630 30.89 -39.76 18.21
CA GLY A 630 32.21 -39.24 18.57
C GLY A 630 32.97 -38.60 17.40
N ALA A 631 32.33 -38.50 16.23
CA ALA A 631 32.89 -37.85 15.06
C ALA A 631 32.86 -36.32 15.21
N ILE A 632 33.83 -35.64 14.60
CA ILE A 632 33.93 -34.17 14.56
C ILE A 632 32.92 -33.61 13.56
#